data_AF-A0A1Y4DQY7-F1
#
_entry.id   AF-A0A1Y4DQY7-F1
#
_cell.length_a   1.000
_cell.length_b   1.000
_cell.length_c   1.000
_cell.angle_alpha   90.00
_cell.angle_beta   90.00
_cell.angle_gamma   90.00
#
_symmetry.space_group_name_H-M   'P 1'
#
loop_
_entity.id
_entity.type
_entity.pdbx_description
1 polymer ?
#
loop_
_entity_poly.entity_id
_entity_poly.type
_entity_poly.pdbx_seq_one_letter_code
_entity_poly.pdbx_strand_id
1 'polypeptide(L)' 'MNKADVGRRIRSWMVDAGLNTEDTAEALGVSVGSLKSWIYGQRSLTFDRAEQICDLFGKTLDELACREVA' A
#
# COMPACT_ATOMS: atom_id res chain seq x y z
N MET A 1 -4.41 -4.92 11.01
CA MET A 1 -4.78 -4.20 9.77
C MET A 1 -5.73 -5.06 8.96
N ASN A 2 -6.88 -4.54 8.57
CA ASN A 2 -7.78 -5.24 7.64
C ASN A 2 -7.18 -5.18 6.22
N LYS A 3 -6.96 -6.34 5.58
CA LYS A 3 -6.28 -6.42 4.28
C LYS A 3 -7.05 -5.71 3.16
N ALA A 4 -8.39 -5.73 3.23
CA ALA A 4 -9.23 -5.09 2.22
C ALA A 4 -9.10 -3.57 2.25
N ASP A 5 -9.12 -2.99 3.47
CA ASP A 5 -9.02 -1.54 3.67
C ASP A 5 -7.63 -1.02 3.29
N VAL A 6 -6.59 -1.75 3.71
CA VAL A 6 -5.19 -1.47 3.35
C VAL A 6 -5.02 -1.45 1.83
N GLY A 7 -5.49 -2.49 1.15
CA GLY A 7 -5.35 -2.58 -0.29
C GLY A 7 -6.10 -1.48 -1.04
N ARG A 8 -7.28 -1.09 -0.55
CA ARG A 8 -8.04 0.06 -1.07
C ARG A 8 -7.28 1.37 -0.89
N ARG A 9 -6.66 1.58 0.29
CA ARG A 9 -5.90 2.80 0.59
C ARG A 9 -4.70 2.96 -0.32
N ILE A 10 -3.91 1.89 -0.48
CA ILE A 10 -2.74 1.90 -1.36
C ILE A 10 -3.14 2.27 -2.79
N ARG A 11 -4.25 1.71 -3.32
CA ARG A 11 -4.75 2.10 -4.64
C ARG A 11 -5.14 3.58 -4.72
N SER A 12 -5.75 4.12 -3.67
CA SER A 12 -6.08 5.55 -3.62
C SER A 12 -4.82 6.39 -3.72
N TRP A 13 -3.79 6.07 -2.94
CA TRP A 13 -2.52 6.80 -2.96
C TRP A 13 -1.78 6.67 -4.30
N MET A 14 -1.85 5.50 -4.94
CA MET A 14 -1.32 5.31 -6.30
C MET A 14 -2.00 6.26 -7.29
N VAL A 15 -3.34 6.36 -7.24
CA VAL A 15 -4.11 7.28 -8.10
C VAL A 15 -3.76 8.73 -7.81
N ASP A 16 -3.69 9.13 -6.53
CA ASP A 16 -3.34 10.49 -6.11
C ASP A 16 -1.91 10.87 -6.55
N ALA A 17 -0.99 9.91 -6.57
CA ALA A 17 0.39 10.07 -7.03
C ALA A 17 0.55 9.93 -8.56
N GLY A 18 -0.51 9.58 -9.30
CA GLY A 18 -0.44 9.34 -10.74
C GLY A 18 0.37 8.09 -11.14
N LEU A 19 0.58 7.16 -10.20
CA LEU A 19 1.35 5.94 -10.43
C LEU A 19 0.45 4.76 -10.82
N ASN A 20 0.90 3.98 -11.80
CA ASN A 20 0.27 2.69 -12.13
C ASN A 20 0.83 1.55 -11.25
N THR A 21 0.38 0.32 -11.47
CA THR A 21 0.80 -0.83 -10.64
C THR A 21 2.25 -1.22 -10.92
N GLU A 22 2.68 -1.13 -12.17
CA GLU A 22 4.01 -1.45 -12.64
C GLU A 22 5.04 -0.48 -12.04
N ASP A 23 4.82 0.83 -12.18
CA ASP A 23 5.68 1.89 -11.64
C ASP A 23 5.78 1.80 -10.11
N THR A 24 4.66 1.54 -9.44
CA THR A 24 4.64 1.40 -7.96
C THR A 24 5.40 0.15 -7.52
N ALA A 25 5.27 -0.96 -8.25
CA ALA A 25 5.98 -2.19 -7.92
C ALA A 25 7.50 -2.02 -8.12
N GLU A 26 7.90 -1.34 -9.20
CA GLU A 26 9.28 -0.97 -9.47
C GLU A 26 9.85 -0.07 -8.36
N ALA A 27 9.13 1.00 -7.99
CA ALA A 27 9.54 1.91 -6.91
C ALA A 27 9.70 1.21 -5.55
N LEU A 28 8.89 0.19 -5.27
CA LEU A 28 8.98 -0.63 -4.05
C LEU A 28 10.01 -1.78 -4.15
N GLY A 29 10.59 -2.01 -5.34
CA GLY A 29 11.49 -3.13 -5.59
C GLY A 29 10.82 -4.50 -5.41
N VAL A 30 9.56 -4.64 -5.83
CA VAL A 30 8.78 -5.88 -5.71
C VAL A 30 8.17 -6.29 -7.05
N SER A 31 7.75 -7.54 -7.15
CA SER A 31 7.00 -7.98 -8.33
C SER A 31 5.61 -7.33 -8.38
N VAL A 32 5.12 -7.04 -9.59
CA VAL A 32 3.73 -6.57 -9.82
C VAL A 32 2.71 -7.53 -9.20
N GLY A 33 2.96 -8.85 -9.25
CA GLY A 33 2.09 -9.85 -8.64
C GLY A 33 2.02 -9.76 -7.10
N SER A 34 3.14 -9.40 -6.47
CA SER A 34 3.18 -9.14 -5.02
C SER A 34 2.36 -7.91 -4.67
N LEU A 35 2.54 -6.80 -5.41
CA LEU A 35 1.75 -5.58 -5.19
C LEU A 35 0.26 -5.84 -5.42
N LYS A 36 -0.12 -6.52 -6.51
CA LYS A 36 -1.50 -6.94 -6.78
C LYS A 36 -2.08 -7.77 -5.63
N SER A 37 -1.31 -8.72 -5.10
CA SER A 37 -1.74 -9.53 -3.96
C SER A 37 -2.09 -8.69 -2.73
N TRP A 38 -1.39 -7.57 -2.51
CA TRP A 38 -1.65 -6.66 -1.39
C TRP A 38 -2.84 -5.74 -1.67
N ILE A 39 -2.84 -5.06 -2.83
CA ILE A 39 -3.89 -4.08 -3.14
C ILE A 39 -5.26 -4.74 -3.31
N TYR A 40 -5.33 -5.97 -3.77
CA TYR A 40 -6.58 -6.76 -3.86
C TYR A 40 -6.88 -7.58 -2.60
N GLY A 41 -6.11 -7.43 -1.52
CA GLY A 41 -6.36 -8.07 -0.22
C GLY A 41 -6.14 -9.59 -0.20
N GLN A 42 -5.51 -10.17 -1.22
CA GLN A 42 -5.23 -11.60 -1.32
C GLN A 42 -4.16 -12.03 -0.31
N ARG A 43 -3.20 -11.15 0.01
CA ARG A 43 -2.17 -11.38 1.03
C ARG A 43 -2.03 -10.19 1.97
N SER A 44 -1.63 -10.47 3.21
CA SER A 44 -1.27 -9.44 4.18
C SER A 44 0.08 -8.82 3.82
N LEU A 45 0.25 -7.53 4.14
CA LEU A 45 1.56 -6.89 4.20
C LEU A 45 2.30 -7.27 5.48
N THR A 46 3.62 -7.38 5.39
CA THR A 46 4.49 -7.35 6.57
C THR A 46 4.65 -5.91 7.05
N PHE A 47 5.15 -5.73 8.27
CA PHE A 47 5.41 -4.40 8.83
C PHE A 47 6.40 -3.60 7.97
N ASP A 48 7.56 -4.19 7.63
CA ASP A 48 8.59 -3.53 6.81
C ASP A 48 8.06 -3.09 5.43
N ARG A 49 7.15 -3.88 4.82
CA ARG A 49 6.54 -3.51 3.54
C ARG A 49 5.49 -2.42 3.70
N ALA A 50 4.78 -2.40 4.82
CA ALA A 50 3.88 -1.31 5.14
C ALA A 50 4.66 0.01 5.32
N GLU A 51 5.81 -0.01 6.00
CA GLU A 51 6.69 1.16 6.15
C GLU A 51 7.20 1.67 4.80
N GLN A 52 7.75 0.79 3.95
CA GLN A 52 8.23 1.20 2.62
C GLN A 52 7.15 1.84 1.74
N ILE A 53 5.93 1.32 1.81
CA ILE A 53 4.78 1.90 1.10
C ILE A 53 4.46 3.27 1.67
N CYS A 54 4.46 3.42 2.99
CA CYS A 54 4.24 4.70 3.65
C CYS A 54 5.30 5.72 3.25
N ASP A 55 6.59 5.35 3.25
CA ASP A 55 7.69 6.21 2.83
C ASP A 55 7.56 6.64 1.36
N LEU A 56 7.20 5.72 0.46
CA LEU A 56 7.01 6.01 -0.97
C LEU A 56 5.92 7.08 -1.19
N PHE A 57 4.82 7.00 -0.46
CA PHE A 57 3.68 7.92 -0.62
C PHE A 57 3.71 9.11 0.34
N GLY A 58 4.72 9.23 1.22
CA GLY A 58 4.79 10.26 2.25
C GLY A 58 3.61 10.18 3.25
N LYS A 59 3.25 8.97 3.64
CA LYS A 59 2.13 8.64 4.54
C LYS A 59 2.62 7.96 5.80
N THR A 60 1.74 7.79 6.77
CA THR A 60 2.02 7.11 8.03
C THR A 60 1.35 5.73 8.11
N LEU A 61 1.88 4.86 8.96
CA LEU A 61 1.26 3.55 9.23
C LEU A 61 -0.14 3.66 9.84
N ASP A 62 -0.43 4.73 10.60
CA ASP A 62 -1.76 4.96 11.16
C ASP A 62 -2.77 5.33 10.06
N GLU A 63 -2.36 6.14 9.08
CA GLU A 63 -3.15 6.39 7.86
C GLU A 63 -3.35 5.09 7.07
N LEU A 64 -2.34 4.25 6.94
CA LEU A 64 -2.49 2.96 6.25
C LEU A 64 -3.44 2.01 7.01
N ALA A 65 -3.36 1.98 8.34
CA ALA A 65 -4.10 1.08 9.20
C ALA A 65 -5.54 1.51 9.49
N CYS A 66 -5.89 2.77 9.19
CA CYS A 66 -7.20 3.35 9.52
C CYS A 66 -7.48 3.25 11.03
N ARG A 67 -6.55 3.71 11.86
CA ARG A 67 -6.95 4.15 13.20
C ARG A 67 -7.74 5.43 13.01
N GLU A 68 -9.06 5.37 13.12
CA GLU A 68 -9.80 6.59 13.45
C GLU A 68 -9.19 7.11 14.74
N VAL A 69 -8.43 8.20 14.64
CA VAL A 69 -8.06 8.96 15.82
C VAL A 69 -9.37 9.63 16.24
N ALA A 70 -10.05 8.99 17.19
CA ALA A 70 -11.18 9.57 17.90
C ALA A 70 -10.74 10.83 18.65
#